data_AF-A0A8J7DTR8-F1
#
_entry.id   AF-A0A8J7DTR8-F1
#
_cell.length_a   1.000
_cell.length_b   1.000
_cell.length_c   1.000
_cell.angle_alpha   90.00
_cell.angle_beta   90.00
_cell.angle_gamma   90.00
#
_symmetry.space_group_name_H-M   'P 1'
#
loop_
_entity.id
_entity.type
_entity.pdbx_description
1 polymer ?
#
loop_
_entity_poly.entity_id
_entity_poly.type
_entity_poly.pdbx_seq_one_letter_code
_entity_poly.pdbx_strand_id
1 'polypeptide(L)' 'MAPKKLTEADKTSILSLYRQPQETTSTLAERYGVSNSTISRLLKASLPENEYSRLIQQKRSTTDKAAVVPPA' A
#
# COMPACT_ATOMS: atom_id res chain seq x y z
N MET A 1 -3.33 -3.24 23.92
CA MET A 1 -2.68 -3.62 22.65
C MET A 1 -1.46 -2.75 22.48
N ALA A 2 -0.26 -3.35 22.39
CA ALA A 2 0.96 -2.59 22.18
C ALA A 2 0.95 -1.93 20.79
N PRO A 3 1.39 -0.67 20.64
CA PRO A 3 1.54 -0.06 19.34
C PRO A 3 2.57 -0.88 18.56
N LYS A 4 2.12 -1.62 17.55
CA LYS A 4 3.00 -2.35 16.64
C LYS A 4 3.74 -1.29 15.83
N LYS A 5 4.94 -0.93 16.29
CA LYS A 5 5.77 0.09 15.64
C LYS A 5 6.34 -0.55 14.37
N LEU A 6 6.10 0.06 13.22
CA LEU A 6 6.80 -0.27 11.99
C LEU A 6 8.28 -0.04 12.20
N THR A 7 9.07 -1.10 12.12
CA THR A 7 10.53 -1.00 12.11
C THR A 7 11.01 -0.38 10.80
N GLU A 8 12.25 0.10 10.75
CA GLU A 8 12.81 0.60 9.49
C GLU A 8 12.76 -0.46 8.38
N ALA A 9 12.99 -1.73 8.72
CA ALA A 9 12.87 -2.85 7.78
C ALA A 9 11.43 -3.02 7.25
N ASP A 10 10.42 -2.88 8.11
CA ASP A 10 9.01 -2.92 7.70
C ASP A 10 8.71 -1.77 6.74
N LYS A 11 9.22 -0.56 7.01
CA LYS A 11 9.00 0.61 6.15
C LYS A 11 9.55 0.39 4.74
N THR A 12 10.79 -0.11 4.63
CA THR A 12 11.39 -0.43 3.33
C THR A 12 10.59 -1.52 2.61
N SER A 13 10.12 -2.53 3.34
CA SER A 13 9.30 -3.61 2.80
C SER A 13 7.96 -3.08 2.29
N ILE A 14 7.28 -2.20 3.04
CA ILE A 14 6.04 -1.53 2.65
C ILE A 14 6.22 -0.76 1.35
N LEU A 15 7.33 -0.02 1.19
CA LEU A 15 7.59 0.75 -0.03
C LEU A 15 7.80 -0.17 -1.24
N SER A 16 8.59 -1.22 -1.09
CA SER A 16 8.80 -2.22 -2.16
C SER A 16 7.51 -2.95 -2.52
N LEU A 17 6.71 -3.31 -1.52
CA LEU A 17 5.42 -3.98 -1.74
C LEU A 17 4.42 -3.03 -2.40
N TYR A 18 4.30 -1.78 -1.95
CA TYR A 18 3.33 -0.83 -2.50
C TYR A 18 3.55 -0.52 -3.99
N ARG A 19 4.79 -0.65 -4.47
CA ARG A 19 5.11 -0.56 -5.91
C ARG A 19 4.55 -1.74 -6.72
N GLN A 20 4.21 -2.85 -6.08
CA GLN A 20 3.55 -3.97 -6.75
C GLN A 20 2.07 -3.63 -7.00
N PRO A 21 1.53 -3.95 -8.20
CA PRO A 21 0.16 -3.61 -8.56
C PRO A 21 -0.87 -4.25 -7.62
N GLN A 22 -0.58 -5.44 -7.07
CA GLN A 22 -1.43 -6.20 -6.16
C GLN A 22 -1.55 -5.64 -4.73
N GLU A 23 -0.57 -4.84 -4.26
CA GLU A 23 -0.49 -4.44 -2.83
C GLU A 23 -1.02 -3.02 -2.59
N THR A 24 -2.19 -2.88 -2.01
CA THR A 24 -2.81 -1.56 -1.73
C THR A 24 -2.48 -1.07 -0.32
N THR A 25 -2.81 0.19 -0.03
CA THR A 25 -2.74 0.74 1.33
C THR A 25 -3.53 -0.09 2.33
N SER A 26 -4.66 -0.67 1.93
CA SER A 26 -5.47 -1.55 2.79
C SER A 26 -4.80 -2.90 3.04
N THR A 27 -4.28 -3.57 2.01
CA THR A 27 -3.62 -4.88 2.18
C THR A 27 -2.36 -4.76 3.04
N LEU A 28 -1.60 -3.67 2.87
CA LEU A 28 -0.44 -3.39 3.70
C LEU A 28 -0.83 -3.04 5.14
N ALA A 29 -1.88 -2.24 5.33
CA ALA A 29 -2.38 -1.93 6.66
C ALA A 29 -2.75 -3.20 7.45
N GLU A 30 -3.50 -4.12 6.83
CA GLU A 30 -3.86 -5.40 7.41
C GLU A 30 -2.64 -6.29 7.68
N ARG A 31 -1.74 -6.44 6.70
CA ARG A 31 -0.53 -7.27 6.79
C ARG A 31 0.37 -6.86 7.96
N TYR A 32 0.56 -5.56 8.15
CA TYR A 32 1.41 -5.03 9.22
C TYR A 32 0.65 -4.72 10.51
N GLY A 33 -0.68 -4.89 10.52
CA GLY A 33 -1.52 -4.63 11.69
C GLY A 33 -1.57 -3.15 12.09
N VAL A 34 -1.51 -2.25 11.11
CA VAL A 34 -1.55 -0.80 11.30
C VAL A 34 -2.72 -0.19 10.55
N SER A 35 -3.06 1.07 10.81
CA SER A 35 -4.12 1.76 10.08
C SER A 35 -3.66 2.23 8.70
N ASN A 36 -4.59 2.32 7.73
CA ASN A 36 -4.32 2.88 6.39
C ASN A 36 -3.71 4.28 6.44
N SER A 37 -4.09 5.10 7.43
CA SER A 37 -3.51 6.43 7.63
C SER A 37 -2.02 6.38 7.97
N THR A 38 -1.58 5.36 8.72
CA THR A 38 -0.18 5.11 9.03
C THR A 38 0.61 4.75 7.78
N ILE A 39 0.09 3.81 6.97
CA ILE A 39 0.71 3.43 5.70
C ILE A 39 0.74 4.63 4.75
N SER A 40 -0.37 5.37 4.61
CA SER A 40 -0.45 6.53 3.73
C SER A 40 0.54 7.62 4.14
N ARG A 41 0.69 7.87 5.44
CA ARG A 41 1.66 8.84 5.96
C ARG A 41 3.10 8.39 5.70
N LEU A 42 3.39 7.11 5.88
CA LEU A 42 4.69 6.53 5.54
C LEU A 42 4.99 6.67 4.05
N LEU A 43 4.05 6.27 3.19
CA LEU A 43 4.21 6.35 1.74
C LEU A 43 4.41 7.78 1.26
N LYS A 44 3.65 8.75 1.79
CA LYS A 44 3.82 10.18 1.46
C LYS A 44 5.12 10.78 2.03
N ALA A 45 5.64 10.25 3.13
CA ALA A 45 6.90 10.71 3.71
C ALA A 45 8.11 10.14 2.95
N SER A 46 7.98 8.94 2.39
CA SER A 46 9.06 8.26 1.67
C SER A 46 9.00 8.41 0.14
N LEU A 47 7.81 8.62 -0.43
CA LEU A 47 7.60 8.84 -1.86
C LEU A 47 7.13 10.29 -2.09
N PRO A 48 7.58 10.91 -3.18
CA PRO A 48 7.05 12.21 -3.58
C PRO A 48 5.55 12.11 -3.91
N GLU A 49 4.80 13.16 -3.58
CA GLU A 49 3.33 13.19 -3.71
C GLU A 49 2.85 12.87 -5.14
N ASN A 50 3.61 13.31 -6.14
CA ASN A 50 3.35 13.00 -7.55
C ASN A 50 3.43 11.50 -7.85
N GLU A 51 4.44 10.80 -7.31
CA GLU A 51 4.61 9.36 -7.49
C GLU A 51 3.52 8.58 -6.75
N TYR A 52 3.22 8.97 -5.50
CA TYR A 52 2.15 8.37 -4.72
C TYR A 52 0.78 8.47 -5.40
N SER A 53 0.45 9.65 -5.94
CA SER A 53 -0.82 9.88 -6.63
C SER A 53 -0.91 9.08 -7.93
N ARG A 54 0.18 8.98 -8.69
CA ARG A 54 0.24 8.11 -9.88
C ARG A 54 0.04 6.63 -9.53
N LEU A 55 0.69 6.14 -8.48
CA LEU A 55 0.54 4.75 -8.01
C LEU A 55 -0.91 4.46 -7.59
N ILE A 56 -1.57 5.36 -6.86
CA ILE A 56 -2.99 5.22 -6.52
C ILE A 56 -3.86 5.19 -7.77
N GLN A 57 -3.63 6.10 -8.70
CA GLN A 57 -4.44 6.20 -9.92
C GLN A 57 -4.28 4.95 -10.78
N GLN A 58 -3.05 4.48 -10.97
CA GLN A 58 -2.74 3.22 -11.64
C GLN A 58 -3.44 2.04 -10.96
N LYS A 59 -3.38 1.96 -9.62
CA LYS A 59 -4.01 0.90 -8.84
C LYS A 59 -5.53 0.89 -8.98
N ARG A 60 -6.19 2.05 -8.88
CA ARG A 60 -7.64 2.19 -9.05
C ARG A 60 -8.08 1.75 -10.45
N SER A 61 -7.34 2.13 -11.49
CA SER A 61 -7.60 1.69 -12.86
C SER A 61 -7.37 0.19 -13.06
N THR A 62 -6.41 -0.42 -12.34
CA THR A 62 -6.17 -1.86 -12.42
C THR A 62 -7.12 -2.69 -11.58
N THR A 63 -7.60 -2.22 -10.43
CA THR A 63 -8.59 -2.94 -9.61
C THR A 63 -9.93 -3.07 -10.34
N ASP A 64 -10.32 -2.04 -11.10
CA ASP A 64 -11.49 -2.08 -11.98
C ASP A 64 -11.38 -3.19 -13.05
N LYS A 65 -10.17 -3.47 -13.53
CA LYS A 65 -9.89 -4.52 -14.52
C LYS A 65 -9.56 -5.88 -13.91
N ALA A 66 -9.04 -5.93 -12.68
CA ALA A 66 -8.63 -7.16 -11.99
C ALA A 66 -9.75 -7.81 -11.16
N ALA A 67 -10.85 -7.11 -10.89
CA ALA A 67 -12.05 -7.69 -10.30
C ALA A 67 -12.90 -8.52 -11.30
N VAL A 68 -12.48 -8.62 -12.58
CA VAL A 68 -13.20 -9.35 -13.65
C VAL A 68 -12.49 -10.66 -14.05
N VAL A 69 -11.74 -11.30 -13.16
CA VAL A 69 -11.38 -12.73 -13.35
C VAL A 69 -12.33 -13.61 -12.54
N PRO A 70 -13.39 -14.18 -13.15
CA PRO A 70 -14.18 -15.23 -12.51
C PRO A 70 -13.32 -16.50 -12.40
N PRO A 71 -13.39 -17.25 -11.29
CA PRO A 71 -12.85 -18.59 -11.26
C PRO A 71 -13.69 -19.48 -12.20
N ALA A 72 -13.00 -20.21 -13.07
CA ALA A 72 -13.56 -21.28 -13.89
C ALA A 72 -13.98 -22.49 -13.05
#